data_AF-A0A2S4ZFW6-F1
#
_entry.id   AF-A0A2S4ZFW6-F1
#
_cell.length_a   1.000
_cell.length_b   1.000
_cell.length_c   1.000
_cell.angle_alpha   90.00
_cell.angle_beta   90.00
_cell.angle_gamma   90.00
#
_symmetry.space_group_name_H-M   'P 1'
#
loop_
_entity.id
_entity.type
_entity.pdbx_description
1 polymer ?
#
loop_
_entity_poly.entity_id
_entity_poly.type
_entity_poly.pdbx_seq_one_letter_code
_entity_poly.pdbx_strand_id
1 'polypeptide(L)'
;MRYRHMGAGIGLVLGALGLQIPAAAAADDSDVSIEPWNAPPGSTVTVSTSACDADADYGKGWSEAGGEFHLFAGEQEGVLTGEFQVPEGTRPGDDTVTVKCPPLTMVTETYRVVGRPPSGSVSAGFGPGEDTDVGLALGGGLLVTAAAGGAVWLCRRPNGNRT
;
A
#
# COMPACT_ATOMS: atom_id res chain seq x y z
N MET A 1 5.82 10.48 61.97
CA MET A 1 6.69 11.28 61.08
C MET A 1 7.28 10.32 60.05
N ARG A 2 6.67 10.19 58.86
CA ARG A 2 7.14 10.81 57.59
C ARG A 2 8.66 10.75 57.42
N TYR A 3 9.16 9.86 56.55
CA TYR A 3 10.18 10.21 55.56
C TYR A 3 9.92 9.44 54.26
N ARG A 4 9.85 10.24 53.20
CA ARG A 4 9.60 9.91 51.80
C ARG A 4 10.92 9.53 51.13
N HIS A 5 10.92 8.45 50.37
CA HIS A 5 11.81 8.26 49.21
C HIS A 5 10.88 7.81 48.08
N MET A 6 10.26 8.69 47.29
CA MET A 6 10.86 9.44 46.16
C MET A 6 11.82 8.55 45.37
N GLY A 7 11.26 7.60 44.62
CA GLY A 7 11.97 6.74 43.67
C GLY A 7 11.30 6.83 42.32
N ALA A 8 12.04 7.38 41.35
CA ALA A 8 11.62 7.73 40.00
C ALA A 8 11.04 6.55 39.19
N GLY A 9 10.07 6.89 38.34
CA GLY A 9 9.60 6.03 37.27
C GLY A 9 8.80 6.83 36.26
N ILE A 10 9.46 7.77 35.57
CA ILE A 10 8.88 8.43 34.39
C ILE A 10 8.85 7.37 33.29
N GLY A 11 7.71 6.70 33.14
CA GLY A 11 7.43 5.82 32.00
C GLY A 11 7.18 6.69 30.77
N LEU A 12 8.22 6.96 30.00
CA LEU A 12 8.14 7.65 28.72
C LEU A 12 7.60 6.65 27.69
N VAL A 13 6.27 6.64 27.50
CA VAL A 13 5.62 5.83 26.47
C VAL A 13 5.90 6.48 25.12
N LEU A 14 6.91 5.97 24.42
CA LEU A 14 7.14 6.26 23.01
C LEU A 14 6.03 5.59 22.20
N GLY A 15 4.97 6.34 21.90
CA GLY A 15 3.99 5.96 20.89
C GLY A 15 4.65 6.02 19.52
N ALA A 16 5.10 4.88 19.01
CA ALA A 16 5.49 4.74 17.62
C ALA A 16 4.22 4.80 16.77
N LEU A 17 3.88 5.99 16.29
CA LEU A 17 2.99 6.16 15.13
C LEU A 17 3.73 5.52 13.94
N GLY A 18 3.47 4.24 13.70
CA GLY A 18 3.89 3.56 12.49
C GLY A 18 3.18 4.20 11.31
N LEU A 19 3.83 5.19 10.69
CA LEU A 19 3.43 5.74 9.40
C LEU A 19 3.50 4.57 8.40
N GLN A 20 2.34 4.00 8.08
CA GLN A 20 2.20 3.04 6.99
C GLN A 20 2.32 3.84 5.69
N ILE A 21 3.55 4.21 5.31
CA ILE A 21 3.83 4.69 3.96
C ILE A 21 3.83 3.42 3.09
N PRO A 22 2.91 3.28 2.12
CA PRO A 22 3.13 2.30 1.08
C PRO A 22 4.37 2.77 0.31
N ALA A 23 5.52 2.20 0.63
CA ALA A 23 6.72 2.32 -0.20
C ALA A 23 6.47 1.51 -1.47
N ALA A 24 5.68 2.07 -2.37
CA ALA A 24 5.58 1.63 -3.75
C ALA A 24 6.42 2.62 -4.57
N ALA A 25 7.67 2.25 -4.80
CA ALA A 25 8.45 2.67 -5.95
C ALA A 25 9.71 1.79 -5.93
N ALA A 26 9.64 0.66 -6.62
CA ALA A 26 10.83 -0.01 -7.09
C ALA A 26 11.42 0.91 -8.16
N ALA A 27 12.33 1.80 -7.75
CA ALA A 27 13.22 2.47 -8.68
C ALA A 27 14.24 1.41 -9.12
N ASP A 28 13.93 0.72 -10.21
CA ASP A 28 14.94 -0.03 -10.95
C ASP A 28 16.05 0.95 -11.33
N ASP A 29 17.32 0.60 -11.08
CA ASP A 29 18.52 1.40 -11.37
C ASP A 29 18.78 1.59 -12.89
N SER A 30 17.72 1.69 -13.68
CA SER A 30 17.74 1.95 -15.11
C SER A 30 17.61 3.45 -15.33
N ASP A 31 18.40 4.01 -16.26
CA ASP A 31 18.39 5.44 -16.59
C ASP A 31 17.06 5.97 -17.17
N VAL A 32 16.05 5.11 -17.26
CA VAL A 32 14.68 5.39 -17.65
C VAL A 32 13.74 4.72 -16.64
N SER A 33 12.83 5.50 -16.09
CA SER A 33 11.78 5.07 -15.17
C SER A 33 10.41 5.33 -15.79
N ILE A 34 9.54 4.32 -15.71
CA ILE A 34 8.19 4.34 -16.31
C ILE A 34 7.17 4.06 -15.20
N GLU A 35 6.29 5.02 -14.95
CA GLU A 35 5.25 4.95 -13.92
C GLU A 35 3.87 5.18 -14.55
N PRO A 36 2.90 4.27 -14.38
CA PRO A 36 3.05 2.93 -13.82
C PRO A 36 3.67 1.95 -14.83
N TRP A 37 4.48 0.99 -14.36
CA TRP A 37 5.01 -0.07 -15.23
C TRP A 37 3.91 -0.97 -15.82
N ASN A 38 2.77 -1.08 -15.10
CA ASN A 38 1.54 -1.72 -15.56
C ASN A 38 0.49 -0.65 -15.90
N ALA A 39 0.38 -0.30 -17.17
CA ALA A 39 -0.55 0.73 -17.62
C ALA A 39 -1.84 0.11 -18.19
N PRO A 40 -3.01 0.31 -17.58
CA PRO A 40 -4.27 -0.05 -18.21
C PRO A 40 -4.62 0.88 -19.39
N PRO A 41 -5.46 0.42 -20.34
CA PRO A 41 -5.97 1.28 -21.40
C PRO A 41 -6.76 2.47 -20.86
N GLY A 42 -6.42 3.67 -21.33
CA GLY A 42 -6.95 4.95 -20.88
C GLY A 42 -6.12 5.64 -19.78
N SER A 43 -5.11 4.96 -19.22
CA SER A 43 -4.24 5.55 -18.20
C SER A 43 -3.15 6.44 -18.80
N THR A 44 -2.74 7.43 -18.02
CA THR A 44 -1.56 8.26 -18.28
C THR A 44 -0.33 7.53 -17.76
N VAL A 45 0.71 7.44 -18.59
CA VAL A 45 2.01 6.89 -18.26
C VAL A 45 3.02 8.03 -18.25
N THR A 46 3.75 8.14 -17.14
CA THR A 46 4.83 9.10 -16.94
C THR A 46 6.16 8.39 -17.18
N VAL A 47 6.99 8.98 -18.03
CA VAL A 47 8.33 8.49 -18.36
C VAL A 47 9.32 9.55 -17.92
N SER A 48 10.25 9.16 -17.05
CA SER A 48 11.36 9.99 -16.60
C SER A 48 12.67 9.35 -17.00
N THR A 49 13.64 10.13 -17.45
CA THR A 49 14.95 9.61 -17.84
C THR A 49 16.09 10.50 -17.40
N SER A 50 17.13 9.88 -16.85
CA SER A 50 18.43 10.48 -16.55
C SER A 50 19.50 10.09 -17.57
N ALA A 51 19.15 9.33 -18.60
CA ALA A 51 20.09 8.89 -19.64
C ALA A 51 20.54 10.04 -20.54
N CYS A 52 19.76 11.13 -20.56
CA CYS A 52 20.02 12.30 -21.38
C CYS A 52 21.09 13.17 -20.71
N ASP A 53 21.88 13.90 -21.52
CA ASP A 53 22.86 14.84 -21.00
C ASP A 53 22.21 15.83 -20.02
N ALA A 54 22.94 16.22 -18.97
CA ALA A 54 22.42 17.12 -17.94
C ALA A 54 22.02 18.51 -18.51
N ASP A 55 22.62 18.91 -19.63
CA ASP A 55 22.32 20.15 -20.34
C ASP A 55 21.17 20.01 -21.37
N ALA A 56 20.56 18.83 -21.50
CA ALA A 56 19.46 18.61 -22.44
C ALA A 56 18.13 19.06 -21.80
N ASP A 57 17.53 20.13 -22.33
CA ASP A 57 16.20 20.61 -21.89
C ASP A 57 15.01 19.92 -22.59
N TYR A 58 15.29 19.09 -23.61
CA TYR A 58 14.26 18.52 -24.47
C TYR A 58 14.63 17.13 -25.01
N GLY A 59 13.66 16.22 -24.94
CA GLY A 59 13.73 14.88 -25.51
C GLY A 59 12.47 14.51 -26.29
N LYS A 60 12.59 13.52 -27.17
CA LYS A 60 11.44 12.95 -27.89
C LYS A 60 11.22 11.51 -27.45
N GLY A 61 9.99 11.22 -27.03
CA GLY A 61 9.53 9.89 -26.69
C GLY A 61 8.61 9.35 -27.75
N TRP A 62 8.67 8.05 -27.98
CA TRP A 62 7.75 7.31 -28.83
C TRP A 62 7.34 6.03 -28.10
N SER A 63 6.05 5.79 -27.92
CA SER A 63 5.49 4.50 -27.49
C SER A 63 4.74 3.86 -28.66
N GLU A 64 4.87 2.55 -28.83
CA GLU A 64 4.11 1.81 -29.86
C GLU A 64 2.59 1.85 -29.58
N ALA A 65 2.19 1.80 -28.31
CA ALA A 65 0.80 1.94 -27.90
C ALA A 65 0.33 3.41 -27.80
N GLY A 66 1.18 4.30 -27.29
CA GLY A 66 0.83 5.68 -26.91
C GLY A 66 1.15 6.76 -27.95
N GLY A 67 1.96 6.45 -28.96
CA GLY A 67 2.42 7.41 -29.96
C GLY A 67 3.55 8.32 -29.49
N GLU A 68 3.70 9.47 -30.15
CA GLU A 68 4.73 10.47 -29.85
C GLU A 68 4.40 11.29 -28.61
N PHE A 69 5.40 11.49 -27.77
CA PHE A 69 5.35 12.41 -26.65
C PHE A 69 6.66 13.18 -26.54
N HIS A 70 6.60 14.28 -25.81
CA HIS A 70 7.76 15.15 -25.59
C HIS A 70 8.19 15.04 -24.14
N LEU A 71 9.50 15.01 -23.92
CA LEU A 71 10.09 15.08 -22.59
C LEU A 71 10.71 16.46 -22.41
N PHE A 72 10.52 17.03 -21.22
CA PHE A 72 11.02 18.33 -20.81
C PHE A 72 11.73 18.19 -19.47
N ALA A 73 12.49 19.21 -19.07
CA ALA A 73 13.13 19.25 -17.75
C ALA A 73 12.08 18.98 -16.65
N GLY A 74 12.32 17.91 -15.89
CA GLY A 74 11.49 17.49 -14.78
C GLY A 74 11.80 18.24 -13.49
N GLU A 75 11.31 17.71 -12.36
CA GLU A 75 11.56 18.28 -11.04
C GLU A 75 13.01 18.07 -10.56
N GLN A 76 13.69 17.06 -11.13
CA GLN A 76 15.07 16.73 -10.82
C GLN A 76 15.99 17.28 -11.90
N GLU A 77 17.06 17.96 -11.48
CA GLU A 77 18.07 18.49 -12.39
C GLU A 77 18.73 17.35 -13.18
N GLY A 78 18.84 17.52 -14.51
CA GLY A 78 19.36 16.50 -15.42
C GLY A 78 18.40 15.33 -15.71
N VAL A 79 17.14 15.40 -15.26
CA VAL A 79 16.11 14.41 -15.58
C VAL A 79 15.07 15.03 -16.51
N LEU A 80 14.80 14.34 -17.63
CA LEU A 80 13.74 14.70 -18.54
C LEU A 80 12.50 13.85 -18.26
N THR A 81 11.35 14.50 -18.10
CA THR A 81 10.06 13.85 -17.84
C THR A 81 9.07 14.20 -18.94
N GLY A 82 8.31 13.19 -19.38
CA GLY A 82 7.22 13.33 -20.33
C GLY A 82 6.08 12.37 -20.00
N GLU A 83 4.91 12.66 -20.54
CA GLU A 83 3.71 11.85 -20.30
C GLU A 83 3.01 11.53 -21.61
N PHE A 84 2.42 10.34 -21.67
CA PHE A 84 1.56 9.94 -22.78
C PHE A 84 0.35 9.16 -22.26
N GLN A 85 -0.72 9.14 -23.05
CA GLN A 85 -1.92 8.38 -22.71
C GLN A 85 -1.97 7.10 -23.54
N VAL A 86 -2.21 5.97 -22.89
CA VAL A 86 -2.48 4.71 -23.59
C VAL A 86 -3.90 4.77 -24.14
N PRO A 87 -4.11 4.64 -25.46
CA PRO A 87 -5.45 4.69 -26.06
C PRO A 87 -6.43 3.68 -25.45
N GLU A 88 -7.71 4.05 -25.41
CA GLU A 88 -8.75 3.09 -25.04
C GLU A 88 -8.85 1.99 -26.12
N GLY A 89 -8.84 0.73 -25.70
CA GLY A 89 -8.88 -0.41 -26.62
C GLY A 89 -7.53 -1.00 -27.02
N THR A 90 -6.41 -0.46 -26.50
CA THR A 90 -5.09 -1.13 -26.60
C THR A 90 -5.17 -2.54 -26.02
N ARG A 91 -4.64 -3.52 -26.76
CA ARG A 91 -4.64 -4.92 -26.31
C ARG A 91 -3.60 -5.11 -25.20
N PRO A 92 -3.90 -5.93 -24.17
CA PRO A 92 -2.92 -6.26 -23.15
C PRO A 92 -1.70 -6.96 -23.77
N GLY A 93 -0.51 -6.60 -23.32
CA GLY A 93 0.76 -7.09 -23.85
C GLY A 93 1.94 -6.26 -23.35
N ASP A 94 3.14 -6.66 -23.73
CA ASP A 94 4.33 -5.84 -23.51
C ASP A 94 4.41 -4.79 -24.63
N ASP A 95 4.67 -3.53 -24.25
CA ASP A 95 4.82 -2.39 -25.16
C ASP A 95 6.19 -1.76 -24.97
N THR A 96 6.71 -1.19 -26.05
CA THR A 96 8.05 -0.59 -26.07
C THR A 96 7.96 0.92 -26.09
N VAL A 97 8.73 1.58 -25.21
CA VAL A 97 8.95 3.02 -25.26
C VAL A 97 10.38 3.30 -25.68
N THR A 98 10.55 4.22 -26.64
CA THR A 98 11.85 4.69 -27.12
C THR A 98 11.98 6.17 -26.86
N VAL A 99 13.02 6.56 -26.14
CA VAL A 99 13.37 7.94 -25.85
C VAL A 99 14.63 8.31 -26.62
N LYS A 100 14.59 9.45 -27.31
CA LYS A 100 15.68 10.01 -28.09
C LYS A 100 16.05 11.38 -27.54
N CYS A 101 17.32 11.52 -27.17
CA CYS A 101 17.90 12.73 -26.64
C CYS A 101 19.07 13.21 -27.51
N PRO A 102 19.20 14.52 -27.75
CA PRO A 102 20.39 15.08 -28.37
C PRO A 102 21.63 14.89 -27.47
N PRO A 103 22.85 14.77 -28.03
CA PRO A 103 23.16 14.76 -29.46
C PRO A 103 22.92 13.39 -30.14
N LEU A 104 23.06 12.26 -29.44
CA LEU A 104 22.93 10.90 -30.02
C LEU A 104 22.47 9.81 -29.01
N THR A 105 21.83 10.18 -27.91
CA THR A 105 21.37 9.18 -26.92
C THR A 105 20.02 8.61 -27.32
N MET A 106 19.91 7.29 -27.34
CA MET A 106 18.65 6.58 -27.54
C MET A 106 18.53 5.47 -26.53
N VAL A 107 17.44 5.47 -25.77
CA VAL A 107 17.13 4.43 -24.79
C VAL A 107 15.78 3.83 -25.11
N THR A 108 15.70 2.51 -24.97
CA THR A 108 14.50 1.75 -25.25
C THR A 108 14.19 0.90 -24.04
N GLU A 109 13.02 1.12 -23.47
CA GLU A 109 12.53 0.38 -22.31
C GLU A 109 11.20 -0.30 -22.63
N THR A 110 10.90 -1.36 -21.90
CA THR A 110 9.67 -2.13 -22.09
C THR A 110 8.77 -1.96 -20.87
N TYR A 111 7.50 -1.69 -21.09
CA TYR A 111 6.49 -1.65 -20.04
C TYR A 111 5.31 -2.56 -20.41
N ARG A 112 4.44 -2.86 -19.44
CA ARG A 112 3.33 -3.78 -19.67
C ARG A 112 2.01 -3.05 -19.72
N VAL A 113 1.30 -3.24 -20.82
CA VAL A 113 -0.12 -2.89 -20.91
C VAL A 113 -0.92 -4.03 -20.30
N VAL A 114 -1.51 -3.78 -19.13
CA VAL A 114 -2.39 -4.75 -18.47
C VAL A 114 -3.81 -4.61 -18.97
N GLY A 115 -4.59 -5.70 -18.93
CA GLY A 115 -6.03 -5.60 -19.12
C GLY A 115 -6.65 -4.64 -18.13
N ARG A 116 -7.76 -3.98 -18.52
CA ARG A 116 -8.50 -3.12 -17.60
C ARG A 116 -8.80 -3.94 -16.33
N PRO A 117 -8.29 -3.51 -15.14
CA PRO A 117 -8.59 -4.22 -13.92
C PRO A 117 -10.11 -4.26 -13.77
N PRO A 118 -10.69 -5.37 -13.30
CA PRO A 118 -12.13 -5.48 -13.14
C PRO A 118 -12.58 -4.31 -12.24
N SER A 119 -13.32 -3.37 -12.82
CA SER A 119 -13.93 -2.24 -12.12
C SER A 119 -15.16 -2.73 -11.36
N GLY A 120 -14.94 -3.70 -10.47
CA GLY A 120 -15.86 -4.06 -9.42
C GLY A 120 -15.25 -3.55 -8.13
N SER A 121 -15.99 -2.75 -7.37
CA SER A 121 -15.72 -2.62 -5.95
C SER A 121 -15.82 -4.03 -5.36
N VAL A 122 -14.70 -4.73 -5.24
CA VAL A 122 -14.63 -5.71 -4.16
C VAL A 122 -14.71 -4.85 -2.92
N SER A 123 -15.88 -4.86 -2.29
CA SER A 123 -15.96 -4.58 -0.87
C SER A 123 -15.15 -5.68 -0.21
N ALA A 124 -13.83 -5.54 -0.22
CA ALA A 124 -12.98 -6.19 0.74
C ALA A 124 -13.39 -5.54 2.05
N GLY A 125 -14.42 -6.11 2.66
CA GLY A 125 -14.97 -5.67 3.93
C GLY A 125 -13.88 -5.81 4.97
N PHE A 126 -13.07 -4.76 5.11
CA PHE A 126 -12.63 -4.35 6.43
C PHE A 126 -13.87 -3.79 7.11
N GLY A 127 -14.70 -4.70 7.60
CA GLY A 127 -15.69 -4.34 8.59
C GLY A 127 -14.92 -3.73 9.76
N PRO A 128 -15.30 -2.54 10.27
CA PRO A 128 -14.99 -2.27 11.65
C PRO A 128 -15.54 -3.44 12.47
N GLY A 129 -14.83 -3.84 13.52
CA GLY A 129 -15.43 -4.65 14.57
C GLY A 129 -16.59 -3.86 15.15
N GLU A 130 -17.75 -3.94 14.52
CA GLU A 130 -19.02 -3.59 15.13
C GLU A 130 -19.20 -4.65 16.20
N ASP A 131 -18.70 -4.33 17.40
CA ASP A 131 -19.16 -4.97 18.61
C ASP A 131 -20.68 -4.80 18.60
N THR A 132 -21.32 -5.92 18.32
CA THR A 132 -22.73 -6.16 18.12
C THR A 132 -23.57 -5.69 19.32
N ASP A 133 -23.85 -4.39 19.41
CA ASP A 133 -24.78 -3.82 20.41
C ASP A 133 -26.27 -4.01 20.00
N VAL A 134 -26.61 -5.17 19.44
CA VAL A 134 -28.01 -5.65 19.32
C VAL A 134 -28.04 -7.19 19.27
N GLY A 135 -26.93 -7.84 18.94
CA GLY A 135 -26.75 -9.31 19.01
C GLY A 135 -26.35 -9.83 20.38
N LEU A 136 -25.83 -8.97 21.27
CA LEU A 136 -25.42 -9.33 22.63
C LEU A 136 -26.50 -9.03 23.70
N ALA A 137 -27.72 -8.65 23.33
CA ALA A 137 -28.80 -8.46 24.32
C ALA A 137 -29.39 -9.79 24.84
N LEU A 138 -29.07 -10.92 24.20
CA LEU A 138 -29.47 -12.28 24.62
C LEU A 138 -28.30 -13.13 25.13
N GLY A 139 -27.11 -12.52 25.32
CA GLY A 139 -25.89 -13.22 25.77
C GLY A 139 -25.20 -12.59 26.98
N GLY A 140 -25.70 -11.49 27.53
CA GLY A 140 -25.07 -10.71 28.61
C GLY A 140 -25.36 -11.19 30.05
N GLY A 141 -25.57 -12.48 30.27
CA GLY A 141 -26.06 -13.02 31.56
C GLY A 141 -25.15 -14.00 32.30
N LEU A 142 -23.87 -14.14 31.93
CA LEU A 142 -23.05 -15.28 32.40
C LEU A 142 -21.69 -14.97 33.03
N LEU A 143 -21.45 -13.76 33.56
CA LEU A 143 -20.24 -13.50 34.34
C LEU A 143 -20.51 -12.73 35.64
N VAL A 144 -21.38 -13.27 36.48
CA VAL A 144 -21.38 -13.00 37.93
C VAL A 144 -21.61 -14.32 38.66
N THR A 145 -20.55 -14.99 39.12
CA THR A 145 -20.54 -15.92 40.28
C THR A 145 -19.16 -16.58 40.44
N ALA A 146 -18.15 -15.78 40.81
CA ALA A 146 -16.87 -16.30 41.26
C ALA A 146 -16.59 -15.82 42.70
N ALA A 147 -17.52 -16.09 43.62
CA ALA A 147 -17.28 -15.92 45.07
C ALA A 147 -18.18 -16.77 45.99
N ALA A 148 -19.24 -17.43 45.48
CA ALA A 148 -20.14 -18.25 46.30
C ALA A 148 -20.34 -19.70 45.79
N GLY A 149 -19.63 -20.12 44.72
CA GLY A 149 -19.78 -21.46 44.12
C GLY A 149 -19.00 -22.57 44.83
N GLY A 150 -18.00 -22.24 45.65
CA GLY A 150 -17.17 -23.24 46.34
C GLY A 150 -17.91 -24.02 47.43
N ALA A 151 -18.94 -23.43 48.05
CA ALA A 151 -19.68 -24.08 49.14
C ALA A 151 -20.67 -25.15 48.64
N VAL A 152 -21.26 -24.99 47.45
CA VAL A 152 -22.26 -25.92 46.92
C VAL A 152 -21.64 -27.24 46.43
N TRP A 153 -20.38 -27.22 45.99
CA TRP A 153 -19.70 -28.43 45.51
C TRP A 153 -19.25 -29.34 46.66
N LEU A 154 -19.05 -28.82 47.87
CA LEU A 154 -18.74 -29.61 49.07
C LEU A 154 -19.97 -30.30 49.68
N CYS A 155 -21.17 -29.75 49.47
CA CYS A 155 -22.43 -30.35 49.94
C CYS A 155 -22.96 -31.47 49.01
N ARG A 156 -22.40 -31.65 47.80
CA ARG A 156 -22.80 -32.73 46.87
C ARG A 156 -21.85 -33.92 46.90
N ARG A 157 -21.27 -34.26 48.05
CA ARG A 157 -20.76 -35.62 48.28
C ARG A 157 -21.96 -36.54 48.54
N PRO A 158 -22.35 -37.43 47.60
CA PRO A 158 -23.31 -38.48 47.90
C PRO A 158 -22.68 -39.43 48.91
N ASN A 159 -23.18 -39.41 50.14
CA ASN A 159 -22.97 -40.49 51.10
C ASN A 159 -23.85 -41.67 50.64
N GLY A 160 -23.41 -42.37 49.59
CA GLY A 160 -23.99 -43.62 49.12
C GLY A 160 -23.14 -44.78 49.63
N ASN A 161 -23.29 -45.12 50.91
CA ASN A 161 -22.76 -46.36 51.43
C ASN A 161 -23.56 -47.52 50.82
N ARG A 162 -22.85 -48.44 50.15
CA ARG A 162 -23.39 -49.75 49.77
C ARG A 162 -23.30 -50.69 50.98
N THR A 163 -24.27 -51.62 51.01
CA THR A 163 -24.44 -52.82 51.87
C THR A 163 -24.80 -52.59 53.32
#